data_AF-A0AA41RPP2-F1
#
_entry.id   AF-A0AA41RPP2-F1
#
_cell.length_a   1.000
_cell.length_b   1.000
_cell.length_c   1.000
_cell.angle_alpha   90.00
_cell.angle_beta   90.00
_cell.angle_gamma   90.00
#
_symmetry.space_group_name_H-M   'P 1'
#
loop_
_entity.id
_entity.type
_entity.pdbx_description
1 polymer ?
#
loop_
_entity_poly.entity_id
_entity_poly.type
_entity_poly.pdbx_seq_one_letter_code
_entity_poly.pdbx_strand_id
1 'polypeptide(L)' 'MIYMLTAGKKALADGGIMEEVMNGLDKTRCDVLIGSGMGGMKVFYDAIEALRISYKKMNSLCVPFATTNMGSAILTMDL' A
#
# COMPACT_ATOMS: atom_id res chain seq x y z
N MET A 1 0.30 -0.57 6.53
CA MET A 1 0.43 0.23 5.29
C MET A 1 0.81 1.68 5.55
N ILE A 2 0.34 2.31 6.63
CA ILE A 2 0.68 3.71 7.00
C ILE A 2 2.19 4.00 6.94
N TYR A 3 3.04 3.09 7.41
CA TYR A 3 4.50 3.28 7.34
C TYR A 3 5.03 3.52 5.92
N MET A 4 4.55 2.78 4.92
CA MET A 4 5.00 2.96 3.53
C MET A 4 4.47 4.25 2.92
N LEU A 5 3.24 4.65 3.24
CA LEU A 5 2.69 5.94 2.82
C LEU A 5 3.48 7.11 3.41
N THR A 6 3.75 7.06 4.72
CA THR A 6 4.53 8.11 5.40
C THR A 6 5.95 8.18 4.86
N ALA A 7 6.62 7.03 4.71
CA ALA A 7 7.99 6.99 4.19
C ALA A 7 8.06 7.46 2.73
N GLY A 8 7.14 7.02 1.87
CA GLY A 8 7.08 7.40 0.46
C GLY A 8 6.88 8.90 0.27
N LYS A 9 5.91 9.50 0.96
CA LYS A 9 5.69 10.96 0.92
C LYS A 9 6.89 11.75 1.41
N LYS A 10 7.54 11.29 2.49
CA LYS A 10 8.76 11.92 3.00
C LYS A 10 9.91 11.82 2.00
N ALA A 11 10.08 10.68 1.33
CA ALA A 11 11.11 10.50 0.32
C ALA A 11 10.89 11.41 -0.91
N LEU A 12 9.65 11.60 -1.35
CA LEU A 12 9.32 12.54 -2.43
C LEU A 12 9.62 13.99 -2.03
N ALA A 13 9.23 14.40 -0.82
CA ALA A 13 9.52 15.73 -0.29
C ALA A 13 11.04 15.98 -0.16
N ASP A 14 11.79 15.01 0.34
CA ASP A 14 13.26 15.06 0.44
C ASP A 14 13.92 15.13 -0.95
N GLY A 15 13.35 14.42 -1.93
CA GLY A 15 13.73 14.49 -3.34
C GLY A 15 13.30 15.78 -4.06
N GLY A 16 12.67 16.74 -3.38
CA GLY A 16 12.19 17.99 -3.96
C GLY A 16 10.94 17.83 -4.86
N ILE A 17 10.32 16.65 -4.87
CA ILE A 17 9.09 16.36 -5.62
C ILE A 17 7.89 16.77 -4.76
N MET A 18 7.70 18.08 -4.64
CA MET A 18 6.53 18.71 -4.02
C MET A 18 5.37 18.77 -5.03
N GLU A 19 4.19 19.23 -4.59
CA GLU A 19 2.95 19.21 -5.39
C GLU A 19 3.09 19.88 -6.77
N GLU A 20 3.76 21.03 -6.86
CA GLU A 20 3.99 21.72 -8.14
C GLU A 20 4.82 20.88 -9.12
N VAL A 21 5.89 20.24 -8.63
CA VAL A 21 6.75 19.38 -9.44
C VAL A 21 5.99 18.13 -9.85
N MET A 22 5.26 17.51 -8.90
CA MET A 22 4.46 16.31 -9.14
C MET A 22 3.41 16.52 -10.23
N ASN A 23 2.73 17.67 -10.24
CA ASN A 23 1.73 18.02 -11.26
C ASN A 23 2.34 18.21 -12.65
N GLY A 24 3.63 18.53 -12.75
CA GLY A 24 4.36 18.65 -14.00
C GLY A 24 4.98 17.34 -14.50
N LEU A 25 4.96 16.27 -13.72
CA LEU A 25 5.52 14.97 -14.13
C LEU A 25 4.60 14.28 -15.14
N ASP A 26 5.20 13.69 -16.17
CA ASP A 26 4.51 12.75 -17.03
C ASP A 26 4.32 11.42 -16.27
N LYS A 27 3.13 11.23 -15.69
CA LYS A 27 2.78 10.03 -14.92
C LYS A 27 2.93 8.72 -15.72
N THR A 28 2.92 8.75 -17.06
CA THR A 28 3.16 7.55 -17.88
C THR A 28 4.61 7.07 -17.84
N ARG A 29 5.52 7.92 -17.33
CA ARG A 29 6.95 7.65 -17.16
C ARG A 29 7.36 7.49 -15.70
N CYS A 30 6.40 7.54 -14.76
CA CYS A 30 6.63 7.40 -13.33
C CYS A 30 6.04 6.09 -12.82
N ASP A 31 6.72 5.44 -11.87
CA ASP A 31 6.22 4.23 -11.22
C ASP A 31 6.71 4.16 -9.76
N VAL A 32 6.01 3.37 -8.95
CA VAL A 32 6.34 3.12 -7.55
C VAL A 32 6.61 1.62 -7.38
N LEU A 33 7.86 1.27 -7.07
CA LEU A 33 8.26 -0.10 -6.81
C LEU A 33 8.67 -0.27 -5.34
N ILE A 34 7.73 -0.68 -4.50
CA ILE A 34 7.93 -0.92 -3.07
C ILE A 34 7.28 -2.25 -2.72
N GLY A 35 8.09 -3.17 -2.18
CA GLY A 35 7.65 -4.48 -1.72
C GLY A 35 7.84 -4.66 -0.22
N SER A 36 7.13 -5.64 0.34
CA SER A 36 7.38 -6.13 1.69
C SER A 36 7.73 -7.61 1.65
N GLY A 37 8.59 -8.06 2.58
CA GLY A 37 9.00 -9.47 2.62
C GLY A 37 7.86 -10.42 2.99
N MET A 38 7.01 -10.02 3.95
CA MET A 38 5.93 -10.87 4.47
C MET A 38 4.52 -10.40 4.09
N GLY A 39 4.34 -9.18 3.59
CA GLY A 39 2.99 -8.62 3.38
C GLY A 39 2.25 -8.36 4.70
N GLY A 40 0.92 -8.33 4.61
CA GLY A 40 0.03 -8.07 5.75
C GLY A 40 -0.34 -9.31 6.56
N MET A 41 0.65 -10.04 7.09
CA MET A 41 0.39 -11.32 7.80
C MET A 41 -0.59 -11.23 8.96
N LYS A 42 -0.62 -10.09 9.68
CA LYS A 42 -1.62 -9.86 10.72
C LYS A 42 -3.04 -9.80 10.14
N VAL A 43 -3.25 -9.09 9.04
CA VAL A 43 -4.55 -8.98 8.38
C VAL A 43 -5.01 -10.35 7.88
N PHE A 44 -4.08 -11.12 7.32
CA PHE A 44 -4.36 -12.50 6.89
C PHE A 44 -4.77 -13.40 8.07
N TYR A 45 -4.00 -13.38 9.16
CA TYR A 45 -4.31 -14.14 10.37
C TYR A 45 -5.69 -13.77 10.95
N ASP A 46 -5.96 -12.47 11.12
CA ASP A 46 -7.23 -11.97 11.65
C ASP A 46 -8.43 -12.41 10.76
N ALA A 47 -8.23 -12.46 9.44
CA ALA A 47 -9.25 -12.94 8.50
C ALA A 47 -9.52 -14.44 8.61
N ILE A 48 -8.49 -15.27 8.87
CA ILE A 48 -8.66 -16.70 9.13
C ILE A 48 -9.43 -16.92 10.44
N GLU A 49 -9.13 -16.16 11.49
CA GLU A 49 -9.88 -16.23 12.75
C GLU A 49 -11.34 -15.80 12.56
N ALA A 50 -11.62 -14.77 11.77
CA ALA A 50 -12.99 -14.36 11.44
C ALA A 50 -13.71 -15.43 10.60
N LEU A 51 -13.02 -16.05 9.63
CA LEU A 51 -13.55 -17.12 8.79
C LEU A 51 -13.97 -18.35 9.61
N ARG A 52 -13.21 -18.68 10.66
CA ARG A 52 -13.56 -19.76 11.60
C ARG A 52 -14.89 -19.54 12.32
N ILE A 53 -15.29 -18.29 12.53
CA ILE A 53 -16.59 -17.95 13.11
C ILE A 53 -17.69 -18.00 12.02
N SER A 54 -17.45 -17.40 10.86
CA SER A 54 -18.36 -17.43 9.71
C SER A 54 -17.67 -16.92 8.45
N TYR A 55 -17.97 -17.55 7.30
CA TYR A 55 -17.53 -17.06 5.99
C TYR A 55 -17.96 -15.60 5.71
N LYS A 56 -19.09 -15.15 6.28
CA LYS A 56 -19.57 -13.78 6.13
C LYS A 56 -18.77 -12.75 6.92
N LYS A 57 -17.99 -13.18 7.91
CA LYS A 57 -17.18 -12.30 8.77
C LYS A 57 -15.78 -12.05 8.23
N MET A 58 -15.35 -12.79 7.21
CA MET A 58 -14.06 -12.56 6.58
C MET A 58 -14.02 -11.16 5.93
N ASN A 59 -12.96 -10.41 6.21
CA ASN A 59 -12.74 -9.11 5.59
C ASN A 59 -12.47 -9.29 4.09
N SER A 60 -13.29 -8.66 3.22
CA SER A 60 -13.14 -8.72 1.76
C SER A 60 -11.80 -8.15 1.27
N LEU A 61 -11.17 -7.28 2.05
CA LEU A 61 -9.86 -6.69 1.76
C LEU A 61 -8.68 -7.50 2.33
N CYS A 62 -8.94 -8.68 2.90
CA CYS A 62 -7.88 -9.56 3.41
C CYS A 62 -6.83 -9.86 2.33
N VAL A 63 -7.25 -10.30 1.15
CA VAL A 63 -6.31 -10.71 0.09
C VAL A 63 -5.48 -9.51 -0.38
N PRO A 64 -6.05 -8.37 -0.81
CA PRO A 64 -5.27 -7.20 -1.18
C PRO A 64 -4.29 -6.75 -0.09
N PHE A 65 -4.71 -6.65 1.18
CA PHE A 65 -3.83 -6.18 2.23
C PHE A 65 -2.80 -7.21 2.71
N ALA A 66 -2.97 -8.49 2.37
CA ALA A 66 -2.00 -9.53 2.65
C ALA A 66 -0.87 -9.58 1.60
N THR A 67 -1.10 -9.11 0.36
CA THR A 67 -0.09 -9.21 -0.69
C THR A 67 1.12 -8.31 -0.42
N THR A 68 2.28 -8.77 -0.89
CA THR A 68 3.57 -8.11 -0.64
C THR A 68 3.73 -6.79 -1.42
N ASN A 69 2.97 -6.62 -2.51
CA ASN A 69 2.98 -5.46 -3.40
C ASN A 69 1.92 -4.40 -3.04
N MET A 70 1.13 -4.60 -1.99
CA MET A 70 0.06 -3.64 -1.68
C MET A 70 0.60 -2.25 -1.30
N GLY A 71 1.82 -2.19 -0.78
CA GLY A 71 2.48 -0.92 -0.42
C GLY A 71 2.66 0.03 -1.59
N SER A 72 3.20 -0.46 -2.71
CA SER A 72 3.34 0.34 -3.92
C SER A 72 1.98 0.77 -4.46
N ALA A 73 1.03 -0.16 -4.55
CA ALA A 73 -0.30 0.12 -5.08
C ALA A 73 -1.01 1.25 -4.31
N ILE A 74 -0.99 1.23 -2.97
CA ILE A 74 -1.64 2.28 -2.16
C ILE A 74 -0.90 3.61 -2.32
N LEU A 75 0.44 3.61 -2.35
CA LEU A 75 1.19 4.85 -2.55
C LEU A 75 0.91 5.44 -3.94
N THR A 76 0.91 4.64 -5.01
CA THR A 76 0.55 5.12 -6.35
C THR A 76 -0.88 5.64 -6.42
N MET A 77 -1.84 5.00 -5.74
CA MET A 77 -3.23 5.49 -5.71
C MET A 77 -3.40 6.82 -4.98
N ASP A 78 -2.49 7.14 -4.06
CA ASP A 78 -2.54 8.33 -3.23
C ASP A 78 -1.75 9.52 -3.83
N LEU A 79 -0.87 9.28 -4.81
CA LEU A 79 -0.06 10.28 -5.55
C LEU A 79 -0.67 10.69 -6.91
#